data_AF-A0A2V6DN61-F1
#
_entry.id   AF-A0A2V6DN61-F1
#
_cell.length_a   1.000
_cell.length_b   1.000
_cell.length_c   1.000
_cell.angle_alpha   90.00
_cell.angle_beta   90.00
_cell.angle_gamma   90.00
#
_symmetry.space_group_name_H-M   'P 1'
#
loop_
_entity.id
_entity.type
_entity.pdbx_description
1 polymer ?
#
loop_
_entity_poly.entity_id
_entity_poly.type
_entity_poly.pdbx_seq_one_letter_code
_entity_poly.pdbx_strand_id
1 'polypeptide(L)' 'MRPFILFSLLPVICLASEPAKSSDANAGWKYATERDGVTIYSRPHAGSSLKEFKAIGAIAA' A
#
# COMPACT_ATOMS: atom_id res chain seq x y z
N MET A 1 -27.03 -35.45 -38.47
CA MET A 1 -27.04 -34.30 -37.54
C MET A 1 -26.12 -34.61 -36.37
N ARG A 2 -24.98 -33.91 -36.26
CA ARG A 2 -24.07 -34.00 -35.11
C ARG A 2 -23.87 -32.58 -34.57
N PRO A 3 -24.07 -32.31 -33.27
CA PRO A 3 -23.87 -30.97 -32.74
C PRO A 3 -22.37 -30.74 -32.52
N PHE A 4 -21.82 -29.73 -33.20
CA PHE A 4 -20.48 -29.22 -32.92
C PHE A 4 -20.54 -28.43 -31.60
N ILE A 5 -20.06 -29.02 -30.51
CA ILE A 5 -19.88 -28.30 -29.25
C ILE A 5 -18.59 -27.49 -29.37
N LEU A 6 -18.73 -26.18 -29.52
CA LEU A 6 -17.61 -25.23 -29.53
C LEU A 6 -17.20 -24.96 -28.07
N PHE A 7 -16.16 -25.65 -27.59
CA PHE A 7 -15.57 -25.35 -26.28
C PHE A 7 -14.86 -23.99 -26.35
N SER A 8 -15.51 -22.94 -25.86
CA SER A 8 -14.89 -21.63 -25.74
C SER A 8 -13.88 -21.65 -24.59
N LEU A 9 -12.59 -21.72 -24.94
CA LEU A 9 -11.50 -21.43 -24.00
C LEU A 9 -11.57 -19.94 -23.63
N LEU A 10 -12.20 -19.63 -22.49
CA LEU A 10 -12.12 -18.30 -21.89
C LEU A 10 -10.70 -18.12 -21.34
N PRO A 11 -9.90 -17.16 -21.85
CA PRO A 11 -8.59 -16.89 -21.29
C PRO A 11 -8.78 -16.31 -19.88
N VAL A 12 -8.27 -17.02 -18.86
CA VAL A 12 -8.17 -16.50 -17.51
C VAL A 12 -7.13 -15.39 -17.54
N ILE A 13 -7.60 -14.14 -17.50
CA ILE A 13 -6.73 -12.97 -17.36
C ILE A 13 -6.29 -12.94 -15.90
N CYS A 14 -5.13 -13.52 -15.61
CA CYS A 14 -4.46 -13.34 -14.33
C CYS A 14 -3.97 -11.88 -14.25
N LEU A 15 -4.61 -11.07 -13.42
CA LEU A 15 -4.07 -9.77 -13.03
C LEU A 15 -2.84 -10.04 -12.16
N ALA A 16 -1.64 -9.92 -12.74
CA ALA A 16 -0.40 -9.95 -12.00
C ALA A 16 -0.39 -8.74 -11.04
N SER A 17 -0.41 -9.01 -9.73
CA SER A 17 -0.12 -7.97 -8.75
C SER A 17 1.31 -7.51 -8.95
N GLU A 18 1.50 -6.24 -9.28
CA GLU A 18 2.83 -5.65 -9.43
C GLU A 18 3.63 -5.90 -8.14
N PRO A 19 4.94 -6.21 -8.23
CA PRO A 19 5.78 -6.35 -7.05
C PRO A 19 5.69 -5.06 -6.25
N ALA A 20 5.51 -5.17 -4.93
CA ALA A 20 5.53 -4.00 -4.06
C ALA A 20 6.84 -3.24 -4.30
N LYS A 21 6.74 -2.11 -5.00
CA LYS A 21 7.86 -1.22 -5.27
C LYS A 21 8.49 -0.93 -3.91
N SER A 22 9.77 -1.28 -3.74
CA SER A 22 10.53 -0.97 -2.53
C SER A 22 10.27 0.49 -2.19
N SER A 23 9.42 0.72 -1.19
CA SER A 23 9.03 2.05 -0.83
C SER A 23 10.25 2.62 -0.16
N ASP A 24 10.88 3.62 -0.78
CA ASP A 24 11.77 4.52 -0.06
C ASP A 24 11.11 4.78 1.31
N ALA A 25 11.81 4.40 2.38
CA ALA A 25 11.24 4.42 3.73
C ALA A 25 10.79 5.84 4.13
N ASN A 26 11.28 6.86 3.42
CA ASN A 26 10.87 8.25 3.55
C ASN A 26 9.81 8.72 2.55
N ALA A 27 9.48 7.96 1.51
CA ALA A 27 8.47 8.37 0.54
C ALA A 27 7.09 8.57 1.18
N GLY A 28 6.53 9.76 0.93
CA GLY A 28 5.16 10.11 1.27
C GLY A 28 4.92 10.58 2.70
N TRP A 29 5.91 10.49 3.60
CA TRP A 29 5.78 11.01 4.97
C TRP A 29 5.75 12.54 4.97
N LYS A 30 4.73 13.11 5.63
CA LYS A 30 4.60 14.56 5.84
C LYS A 30 4.60 14.85 7.33
N TYR A 31 5.25 15.94 7.73
CA TYR A 31 5.17 16.44 9.11
C TYR A 31 3.70 16.67 9.49
N ALA A 32 3.29 16.14 10.63
CA ALA A 32 1.95 16.32 11.17
C ALA A 32 1.96 17.25 12.39
N THR A 33 2.81 16.96 13.37
CA THR A 33 2.97 17.76 14.59
C THR A 33 4.24 17.35 15.34
N GLU A 34 4.64 18.17 16.29
CA GLU A 34 5.62 17.85 17.32
C GLU A 34 5.00 18.15 18.69
N ARG A 35 5.22 17.27 19.66
CA ARG A 35 4.85 17.50 21.06
C ARG A 35 5.79 16.69 21.97
N ASP A 36 6.22 17.29 23.08
CA ASP A 36 7.01 16.64 24.13
C ASP A 36 8.26 15.91 23.60
N GLY A 37 8.95 16.48 22.60
CA GLY A 37 10.13 15.89 22.00
C GLY A 37 9.87 14.70 21.06
N VAL A 38 8.59 14.45 20.72
CA VAL A 38 8.18 13.43 19.75
C VAL A 38 7.67 14.11 18.47
N THR A 39 8.35 13.86 17.36
CA THR A 39 7.90 14.28 16.04
C THR A 39 6.99 13.23 15.42
N ILE A 40 5.80 13.63 14.99
CA ILE A 40 4.81 12.77 14.34
C ILE A 40 4.74 13.14 12.85
N TYR A 41 4.83 12.12 12.01
CA TYR A 41 4.62 12.18 10.58
C TYR A 41 3.36 11.39 10.22
N SER A 42 2.70 11.80 9.14
CA SER A 42 1.56 11.07 8.58
C SER A 42 1.69 10.89 7.07
N ARG A 43 1.06 9.83 6.55
CA ARG A 43 0.85 9.65 5.12
C ARG A 43 -0.47 8.92 4.85
N PRO A 44 -1.08 9.07 3.67
CA PRO A 44 -2.23 8.25 3.28
C PRO A 44 -1.85 6.76 3.20
N HIS A 45 -2.73 5.87 3.65
CA HIS A 45 -2.59 4.43 3.36
C HIS A 45 -3.15 4.15 1.96
N ALA A 46 -2.34 3.56 1.08
CA ALA A 46 -2.76 3.27 -0.28
C ALA A 46 -3.97 2.31 -0.29
N GLY A 47 -5.02 2.66 -1.03
CA GLY A 47 -6.22 1.82 -1.14
C GLY A 47 -7.15 1.84 0.07
N SER A 48 -6.96 2.75 1.03
CA SER A 48 -7.82 2.90 2.21
C SER A 48 -8.14 4.37 2.52
N SER A 49 -9.19 4.61 3.30
CA SER A 49 -9.51 5.92 3.89
C SER A 49 -8.66 6.24 5.12
N LEU A 50 -7.83 5.28 5.57
CA LEU A 50 -6.99 5.43 6.76
C LEU A 50 -5.68 6.18 6.47
N LYS A 51 -5.07 6.68 7.53
CA LYS A 51 -3.73 7.27 7.54
C LYS A 51 -2.77 6.36 8.30
N GLU A 52 -1.53 6.36 7.86
CA GLU A 52 -0.42 5.78 8.60
C GLU A 52 0.32 6.88 9.36
N PHE A 53 0.85 6.53 10.52
CA PHE A 53 1.57 7.45 11.38
C PHE A 53 2.94 6.87 11.77
N LYS A 54 3.96 7.72 11.78
CA LYS A 54 5.33 7.43 12.23
C LYS A 54 5.69 8.45 13.30
N ALA A 55 6.12 7.99 14.48
CA ALA A 55 6.58 8.84 15.57
C ALA A 55 8.06 8.60 15.83
N ILE A 56 8.84 9.67 16.02
CA ILE A 56 10.27 9.62 16.33
C ILE A 56 10.51 10.50 17.54
N GLY A 57 11.13 9.93 18.58
CA GLY A 57 11.48 10.63 19.81
C GLY A 57 12.50 9.84 20.60
N ALA A 58 13.24 10.51 21.49
CA ALA A 58 14.19 9.86 22.38
C ALA A 58 13.47 9.20 23.56
N ILE A 59 14.04 8.09 24.06
CA ILE A 59 13.64 7.46 25.32
C ILE A 59 14.85 7.54 26.24
N ALA A 60 14.67 7.98 27.48
CA ALA A 60 15.73 7.96 28.48
C ALA A 60 16.12 6.50 28.78
N ALA A 61 17.43 6.21 28.77
CA ALA A 61 18.00 4.90 29.08
C ALA A 61 18.29 4.75 30.57
#